data_AF-A0A813D9D0-F1
#
_entry.id   AF-A0A813D9D0-F1
#
_cell.length_a   1.000
_cell.length_b   1.000
_cell.length_c   1.000
_cell.angle_alpha   90.00
_cell.angle_beta   90.00
_cell.angle_gamma   90.00
#
_symmetry.space_group_name_H-M   'P 1'
#
loop_
_entity.id
_entity.type
_entity.pdbx_description
1 polymer ?
#
loop_
_entity_poly.entity_id
_entity_poly.type
_entity_poly.pdbx_seq_one_letter_code
_entity_poly.pdbx_strand_id
1 'polypeptide(L)'
;MWCMWCRYLRQHASAAHQVADGTSELLHERKASAKLPRPGKLQVVMPKPGSHSSGDDTVTLGLSQLRELACAARASAEAWGIIGAQLLSRLPKPYSEVTCRRHGPKGKRNKFKVALVHKLPELLGHGSWKPSRERNESYGLSISSNELLVDAKTSWALANAIATLYQLLEVRTLSGQDTIITVPGCPHEIIDFPAFPHRGLLLDTSRTYYPVPWIKTLIASLAEFKINILHLHVTDTTSWPLEVEEFPELTERLSYRDNIGEKQIFSRADIRELVEYARLRGMSLLPEVDGPAHAPALATGKPLWLTAGGTSNYSTQSFGVEPPPGVWNLSNDSALQVVKSVLTQLQEDFSTSPFLHLGGDEPVAGAVCDTLADETQKELCLTQCTTLNGRTGSPWRGGCAVVPLRPADSCANVTWWFPEVLNALVQKWTSPQWHQLQQPCRQQHGQASG
;
A
#
# COMPACT_ATOMS: atom_id res chain seq x y z
N MET A 1 5.07 9.28 22.13
CA MET A 1 4.23 8.80 21.00
C MET A 1 4.35 7.30 20.76
N TRP A 2 5.55 6.69 20.79
CA TRP A 2 5.76 5.24 20.65
C TRP A 2 5.01 4.35 21.68
N CYS A 3 4.87 4.79 22.94
CA CYS A 3 4.22 3.97 23.98
C CYS A 3 2.69 3.78 23.84
N MET A 4 1.97 4.67 23.14
CA MET A 4 0.51 4.51 22.95
C MET A 4 0.21 3.51 21.83
N TRP A 5 1.00 3.52 20.76
CA TRP A 5 0.88 2.59 19.64
C TRP A 5 1.18 1.14 20.06
N CYS A 6 2.24 0.92 20.85
CA CYS A 6 2.53 -0.39 21.42
C CYS A 6 1.49 -0.87 22.45
N ARG A 7 0.83 0.04 23.20
CA ARG A 7 -0.27 -0.33 24.11
C ARG A 7 -1.52 -0.75 23.35
N TYR A 8 -1.85 -0.05 22.25
CA TYR A 8 -2.93 -0.44 21.35
C TYR A 8 -2.66 -1.82 20.75
N LEU A 9 -1.48 -2.02 20.14
CA LEU A 9 -1.11 -3.30 19.55
C LEU A 9 -1.03 -4.44 20.59
N ARG A 10 -0.54 -4.20 21.82
CA ARG A 10 -0.51 -5.23 22.88
C ARG A 10 -1.89 -5.63 23.40
N GLN A 11 -2.86 -4.72 23.44
CA GLN A 11 -4.24 -5.06 23.79
C GLN A 11 -4.94 -5.87 22.69
N HIS A 12 -4.43 -5.82 21.44
CA HIS A 12 -5.00 -6.49 20.29
C HIS A 12 -4.20 -7.72 19.78
N ALA A 13 -2.95 -7.89 20.22
CA ALA A 13 -2.09 -9.02 19.82
C ALA A 13 -2.39 -10.33 20.58
N SER A 14 -3.09 -10.30 21.73
CA SER A 14 -3.37 -11.53 22.49
C SER A 14 -4.44 -12.44 21.84
N ALA A 15 -4.99 -12.06 20.69
CA ALA A 15 -5.96 -12.86 19.93
C ALA A 15 -5.31 -13.76 18.86
N ALA A 16 -4.00 -13.66 18.64
CA ALA A 16 -3.28 -14.41 17.58
C ALA A 16 -2.95 -15.87 17.93
N HIS A 17 -3.55 -16.45 18.98
CA HIS A 17 -3.33 -17.85 19.39
C HIS A 17 -4.56 -18.75 19.29
N GLN A 18 -5.65 -18.29 18.65
CA GLN A 18 -6.80 -19.12 18.34
C GLN A 18 -7.29 -18.83 16.92
N VAL A 19 -6.54 -19.29 15.92
CA VAL A 19 -7.03 -19.42 14.54
C VAL A 19 -6.82 -20.87 14.11
N ALA A 20 -7.66 -21.73 14.65
CA ALA A 20 -7.84 -23.11 14.21
C ALA A 20 -9.28 -23.53 14.57
N ASP A 21 -10.25 -22.79 14.06
CA ASP A 21 -11.55 -23.33 13.66
C ASP A 21 -12.36 -22.23 12.99
N GLY A 22 -13.03 -22.58 11.89
CA GLY A 22 -13.87 -21.67 11.15
C GLY A 22 -15.02 -21.14 12.01
N THR A 23 -15.32 -19.84 11.84
CA THR A 23 -16.38 -18.99 12.44
C THR A 23 -15.97 -18.02 13.56
N SER A 24 -16.62 -16.85 13.54
CA SER A 24 -16.65 -15.72 14.52
C SER A 24 -15.60 -14.60 14.34
N GLU A 25 -16.06 -13.40 13.95
CA GLU A 25 -16.38 -12.23 14.81
C GLU A 25 -15.15 -11.44 15.28
N LEU A 26 -14.69 -10.52 14.43
CA LEU A 26 -13.87 -9.37 14.84
C LEU A 26 -14.78 -8.18 15.13
N LEU A 27 -15.58 -8.27 16.19
CA LEU A 27 -16.22 -7.11 16.81
C LEU A 27 -15.68 -7.00 18.24
N HIS A 28 -14.93 -5.94 18.52
CA HIS A 28 -14.54 -5.63 19.88
C HIS A 28 -15.77 -5.29 20.72
N GLU A 29 -16.18 -6.20 21.59
CA GLU A 29 -16.96 -5.85 22.77
C GLU A 29 -16.13 -4.89 23.63
N ARG A 30 -16.47 -3.60 23.62
CA ARG A 30 -16.05 -2.69 24.70
C ARG A 30 -16.76 -3.14 25.97
N LYS A 31 -16.09 -3.96 26.80
CA LYS A 31 -16.57 -4.34 28.13
C LYS A 31 -17.01 -3.09 28.90
N ALA A 32 -18.30 -3.05 29.23
CA ALA A 32 -18.99 -1.97 29.92
C ALA A 32 -18.62 -1.86 31.42
N SER A 33 -17.33 -1.69 31.74
CA SER A 33 -16.88 -1.60 33.14
C SER A 33 -15.86 -0.49 33.43
N ALA A 34 -15.34 0.22 32.42
CA ALA A 34 -14.58 1.44 32.69
C ALA A 34 -15.55 2.62 32.86
N LYS A 35 -15.51 3.30 34.02
CA LYS A 35 -16.22 4.57 34.29
C LYS A 35 -16.29 5.42 33.01
N LEU A 36 -17.50 5.70 32.55
CA LEU A 36 -17.79 6.56 31.41
C LEU A 36 -16.90 7.82 31.48
N PRO A 37 -16.16 8.16 30.40
CA PRO A 37 -15.67 9.51 30.24
C PRO A 37 -16.87 10.46 30.33
N ARG A 38 -16.69 11.62 30.95
CA ARG A 38 -17.72 12.65 31.06
C ARG A 38 -18.33 12.93 29.67
N PRO A 39 -19.64 13.26 29.57
CA PRO A 39 -20.25 13.68 28.31
C PRO A 39 -19.41 14.81 27.70
N GLY A 40 -19.05 14.68 26.42
CA GLY A 40 -18.40 15.73 25.64
C GLY A 40 -16.87 15.67 25.48
N LYS A 41 -16.15 14.60 25.88
CA LYS A 41 -14.66 14.64 25.83
C LYS A 41 -13.87 13.41 25.39
N LEU A 42 -14.44 12.42 24.69
CA LEU A 42 -13.63 11.26 24.24
C LEU A 42 -14.12 10.53 22.99
N GLN A 43 -14.49 11.26 21.94
CA GLN A 43 -14.38 10.74 20.58
C GLN A 43 -13.22 11.45 19.88
N VAL A 44 -12.01 10.90 20.08
CA VAL A 44 -10.82 11.40 19.40
C VAL A 44 -10.82 10.79 18.01
N VAL A 45 -11.27 11.55 17.02
CA VAL A 45 -11.04 11.21 15.60
C VAL A 45 -9.53 11.23 15.36
N MET A 46 -8.99 10.15 14.81
CA MET A 46 -7.57 9.98 14.53
C MET A 46 -7.37 9.51 13.07
N PRO A 47 -6.62 10.24 12.24
CA PRO A 47 -5.96 11.52 12.52
C PRO A 47 -6.95 12.64 12.83
N LYS A 48 -6.52 13.61 13.65
CA LYS A 48 -7.30 14.82 13.93
C LYS A 48 -7.55 15.56 12.60
N PRO A 49 -8.81 15.89 12.26
CA PRO A 49 -9.10 16.63 11.03
C PRO A 49 -8.47 18.02 11.01
N GLY A 50 -8.22 18.54 9.81
CA GLY A 50 -7.76 19.93 9.61
C GLY A 50 -8.71 20.97 10.22
N SER A 51 -10.02 20.79 10.04
CA SER A 51 -11.07 21.56 10.71
C SER A 51 -12.15 20.63 11.24
N HIS A 52 -12.57 20.83 12.48
CA HIS A 52 -13.59 20.03 13.15
C HIS A 52 -14.34 20.88 14.18
N SER A 53 -15.67 20.87 14.11
CA SER A 53 -16.55 21.28 15.20
C SER A 53 -17.48 20.12 15.61
N SER A 54 -17.91 20.13 16.86
CA SER A 54 -18.83 19.16 17.45
C SER A 54 -19.78 19.89 18.40
N GLY A 55 -20.99 19.36 18.58
CA GLY A 55 -21.92 19.76 19.63
C GLY A 55 -21.95 18.75 20.79
N ASP A 56 -23.06 18.74 21.50
CA ASP A 56 -23.28 17.88 22.68
C ASP A 56 -24.40 16.84 22.47
N ASP A 57 -25.09 16.88 21.32
CA ASP A 57 -26.20 15.98 21.03
C ASP A 57 -25.72 14.59 20.58
N THR A 58 -26.60 13.61 20.66
CA THR A 58 -26.36 12.26 20.14
C THR A 58 -27.40 11.91 19.09
N VAL A 59 -26.94 11.50 17.90
CA VAL A 59 -27.80 11.08 16.78
C VAL A 59 -27.80 9.56 16.66
N THR A 60 -28.98 8.94 16.60
CA THR A 60 -29.09 7.50 16.36
C THR A 60 -29.20 7.21 14.86
N LEU A 61 -28.31 6.36 14.34
CA LEU A 61 -28.33 5.89 12.97
C LEU A 61 -28.95 4.48 12.92
N GLY A 62 -30.23 4.42 12.56
CA GLY A 62 -30.94 3.16 12.36
C GLY A 62 -30.72 2.56 10.97
N LEU A 63 -31.37 1.41 10.73
CA LEU A 63 -31.32 0.72 9.43
C LEU A 63 -31.83 1.58 8.28
N SER A 64 -32.79 2.47 8.51
CA SER A 64 -33.30 3.36 7.45
C SER A 64 -32.25 4.37 7.00
N GLN A 65 -31.52 5.01 7.92
CA GLN A 65 -30.46 5.96 7.57
C GLN A 65 -29.30 5.28 6.84
N LEU A 66 -28.85 4.10 7.33
CA LEU A 66 -27.79 3.35 6.66
C LEU A 66 -28.24 2.80 5.30
N ARG A 67 -29.52 2.43 5.14
CA ARG A 67 -30.12 2.09 3.84
C ARG A 67 -30.14 3.28 2.90
N GLU A 68 -30.47 4.48 3.37
CA GLU A 68 -30.44 5.69 2.56
C GLU A 68 -29.02 6.04 2.11
N LEU A 69 -28.02 5.91 2.98
CA LEU A 69 -26.60 6.06 2.60
C LEU A 69 -26.22 5.06 1.51
N ALA A 70 -26.56 3.79 1.72
CA ALA A 70 -26.31 2.72 0.75
C ALA A 70 -27.05 3.00 -0.59
N CYS A 71 -28.29 3.47 -0.55
CA CYS A 71 -29.04 3.85 -1.76
C CYS A 71 -28.47 5.09 -2.45
N ALA A 72 -27.99 6.10 -1.73
CA ALA A 72 -27.31 7.26 -2.30
C ALA A 72 -26.03 6.82 -3.02
N ALA A 73 -25.30 5.88 -2.43
CA ALA A 73 -24.10 5.29 -3.03
C ALA A 73 -24.39 4.55 -4.33
N ARG A 74 -25.55 3.89 -4.48
CA ARG A 74 -25.90 3.11 -5.69
C ARG A 74 -25.93 3.90 -7.00
N ALA A 75 -25.99 5.22 -6.94
CA ALA A 75 -25.85 6.05 -8.14
C ALA A 75 -24.45 5.93 -8.78
N SER A 76 -23.47 5.37 -8.06
CA SER A 76 -22.11 5.08 -8.52
C SER A 76 -21.62 3.73 -7.95
N ALA A 77 -21.29 2.78 -8.83
CA ALA A 77 -20.75 1.47 -8.39
C ALA A 77 -19.51 1.63 -7.51
N GLU A 78 -18.69 2.65 -7.80
CA GLU A 78 -17.51 3.02 -7.04
C GLU A 78 -17.85 3.46 -5.61
N ALA A 79 -18.79 4.40 -5.46
CA ALA A 79 -19.22 4.85 -4.15
C ALA A 79 -19.85 3.72 -3.32
N TRP A 80 -20.65 2.86 -3.97
CA TRP A 80 -21.21 1.67 -3.33
C TRP A 80 -20.12 0.72 -2.82
N GLY A 81 -19.10 0.43 -3.64
CA GLY A 81 -17.99 -0.43 -3.25
C GLY A 81 -17.24 0.11 -2.03
N ILE A 82 -16.92 1.41 -2.02
CA ILE A 82 -16.18 2.05 -0.93
C ILE A 82 -16.98 2.02 0.38
N ILE A 83 -18.24 2.44 0.35
CA ILE A 83 -19.10 2.45 1.54
C ILE A 83 -19.36 1.02 2.04
N GLY A 84 -19.58 0.08 1.12
CA GLY A 84 -19.71 -1.34 1.43
C GLY A 84 -18.49 -1.89 2.17
N ALA A 85 -17.29 -1.61 1.64
CA ALA A 85 -16.03 -2.16 2.14
C ALA A 85 -15.51 -1.48 3.43
N GLN A 86 -15.75 -0.19 3.61
CA GLN A 86 -15.19 0.58 4.73
C GLN A 86 -16.17 0.85 5.87
N LEU A 87 -17.48 0.81 5.60
CA LEU A 87 -18.50 1.05 6.61
C LEU A 87 -19.33 -0.21 6.84
N LEU A 88 -20.10 -0.64 5.84
CA LEU A 88 -21.14 -1.65 6.05
C LEU A 88 -20.55 -3.00 6.46
N SER A 89 -19.48 -3.46 5.81
CA SER A 89 -18.85 -4.75 6.13
C SER A 89 -18.26 -4.82 7.54
N ARG A 90 -18.14 -3.69 8.24
CA ARG A 90 -17.58 -3.58 9.60
C ARG A 90 -18.65 -3.45 10.68
N LEU A 91 -19.93 -3.38 10.30
CA LEU A 91 -21.05 -3.27 11.23
C LEU A 91 -21.65 -4.65 11.53
N PRO A 92 -22.18 -4.88 12.74
CA PRO A 92 -22.90 -6.11 13.05
C PRO A 92 -24.16 -6.26 12.19
N LYS A 93 -24.64 -7.49 12.04
CA LYS A 93 -25.96 -7.72 11.44
C LYS A 93 -27.04 -7.03 12.29
N PRO A 94 -28.13 -6.51 11.69
CA PRO A 94 -28.46 -6.54 10.26
C PRO A 94 -27.85 -5.41 9.42
N TYR A 95 -27.00 -4.54 10.00
CA TYR A 95 -26.47 -3.35 9.32
C TYR A 95 -25.47 -3.67 8.21
N SER A 96 -24.70 -4.76 8.35
CA SER A 96 -23.79 -5.25 7.29
C SER A 96 -24.49 -5.83 6.08
N GLU A 97 -25.77 -6.22 6.19
CA GLU A 97 -26.57 -6.82 5.11
C GLU A 97 -27.55 -5.82 4.50
N VAL A 98 -27.36 -4.52 4.78
CA VAL A 98 -28.17 -3.45 4.23
C VAL A 98 -28.07 -3.44 2.70
N THR A 99 -29.21 -3.69 2.06
CA THR A 99 -29.37 -3.57 0.61
C THR A 99 -30.30 -2.42 0.27
N CYS A 100 -30.04 -1.75 -0.85
CA CYS A 100 -31.01 -0.84 -1.43
C CYS A 100 -32.07 -1.67 -2.18
N ARG A 101 -33.36 -1.56 -1.85
CA ARG A 101 -34.44 -2.17 -2.65
C ARG A 101 -35.09 -1.08 -3.52
N ARG A 102 -35.30 -1.38 -4.82
CA ARG A 102 -36.17 -0.56 -5.67
C ARG A 102 -37.61 -0.72 -5.14
N HIS A 103 -38.17 0.36 -4.62
CA HIS A 103 -39.58 0.51 -4.23
C HIS A 103 -40.10 -0.38 -3.09
N GLY A 104 -40.20 0.20 -1.90
CA GLY A 104 -41.35 -0.01 -1.01
C GLY A 104 -42.32 1.18 -1.17
N PRO A 105 -43.60 1.05 -0.75
CA PRO A 105 -44.63 2.08 -0.93
C PRO A 105 -44.18 3.42 -0.35
N LYS A 106 -44.72 4.52 -0.88
CA LYS A 106 -44.53 5.91 -0.40
C LYS A 106 -44.94 6.04 1.08
N GLY A 107 -44.12 5.51 1.99
CA GLY A 107 -44.19 5.76 3.42
C GLY A 107 -43.67 7.16 3.71
N LYS A 108 -44.06 7.73 4.86
CA LYS A 108 -43.66 9.05 5.33
C LYS A 108 -42.18 9.30 5.03
N ARG A 109 -41.89 10.33 4.22
CA ARG A 109 -40.51 10.77 3.95
C ARG A 109 -39.78 10.89 5.28
N ASN A 110 -38.69 10.16 5.42
CA ASN A 110 -37.80 10.26 6.56
C ASN A 110 -37.36 11.74 6.66
N LYS A 111 -37.46 12.35 7.84
CA LYS A 111 -36.98 13.74 8.03
C LYS A 111 -35.45 13.83 7.99
N PHE A 112 -34.77 12.69 8.12
CA PHE A 112 -33.33 12.59 8.07
C PHE A 112 -32.87 12.48 6.61
N LYS A 113 -32.02 13.39 6.15
CA LYS A 113 -31.52 13.47 4.77
C LYS A 113 -30.12 12.86 4.69
N VAL A 114 -29.94 11.84 3.86
CA VAL A 114 -28.61 11.32 3.53
C VAL A 114 -28.23 11.68 2.09
N ALA A 115 -27.06 12.28 1.88
CA ALA A 115 -26.59 12.60 0.53
C ALA A 115 -25.06 12.51 0.37
N LEU A 116 -24.65 11.99 -0.79
CA LEU A 116 -23.32 12.19 -1.34
C LEU A 116 -23.40 13.42 -2.25
N VAL A 117 -22.66 14.48 -1.94
CA VAL A 117 -22.77 15.78 -2.64
C VAL A 117 -22.33 15.65 -4.11
N HIS A 118 -21.35 14.80 -4.38
CA HIS A 118 -20.81 14.57 -5.70
C HIS A 118 -21.08 13.13 -6.17
N LYS A 119 -21.40 12.99 -7.45
CA LYS A 119 -21.39 11.69 -8.11
C LYS A 119 -19.95 11.33 -8.43
N LEU A 120 -19.47 10.20 -7.91
CA LEU A 120 -18.15 9.69 -8.27
C LEU A 120 -18.14 9.14 -9.69
N PRO A 121 -17.03 9.35 -10.45
CA PRO A 121 -16.86 8.75 -11.77
C PRO A 121 -16.91 7.22 -11.67
N GLU A 122 -17.27 6.57 -12.78
CA GLU A 122 -17.18 5.12 -12.89
C GLU A 122 -15.73 4.66 -12.82
N LEU A 123 -15.52 3.44 -12.33
CA LEU A 123 -14.19 2.84 -12.22
C LEU A 123 -13.56 2.71 -13.61
N LEU A 124 -12.46 3.43 -13.84
CA LEU A 124 -11.73 3.39 -15.11
C LEU A 124 -10.61 2.33 -15.14
N GLY A 125 -10.53 1.43 -14.14
CA GLY A 125 -9.43 0.46 -14.01
C GLY A 125 -8.08 1.17 -14.00
N HIS A 126 -7.16 0.77 -14.87
CA HIS A 126 -5.89 1.47 -15.11
C HIS A 126 -6.05 2.98 -15.41
N GLY A 127 -7.18 3.40 -16.01
CA GLY A 127 -7.49 4.81 -16.30
C GLY A 127 -7.91 5.63 -15.08
N SER A 128 -8.08 5.00 -13.90
CA SER A 128 -8.32 5.71 -12.63
C SER A 128 -7.03 6.15 -11.94
N TRP A 129 -5.89 5.88 -12.58
CA TRP A 129 -4.53 6.16 -12.12
C TRP A 129 -4.26 7.66 -11.91
N LYS A 130 -3.71 7.97 -10.73
CA LYS A 130 -3.03 9.24 -10.43
C LYS A 130 -1.88 9.02 -9.44
N PRO A 131 -0.70 9.63 -9.66
CA PRO A 131 0.35 9.74 -8.65
C PRO A 131 -0.23 10.26 -7.34
N SER A 132 0.27 9.78 -6.20
CA SER A 132 -0.28 10.17 -4.88
C SER A 132 -0.30 11.68 -4.68
N ARG A 133 0.69 12.41 -5.22
CA ARG A 133 0.78 13.89 -5.20
C ARG A 133 -0.32 14.60 -5.99
N GLU A 134 -0.96 13.92 -6.93
CA GLU A 134 -2.03 14.44 -7.78
C GLU A 134 -3.42 13.97 -7.33
N ARG A 135 -3.49 13.12 -6.29
CA ARG A 135 -4.75 12.68 -5.72
C ARG A 135 -5.35 13.80 -4.91
N ASN A 136 -6.59 14.15 -5.23
CA ASN A 136 -7.39 14.97 -4.33
C ASN A 136 -8.03 14.05 -3.28
N GLU A 137 -7.50 14.12 -2.05
CA GLU A 137 -7.96 13.35 -0.89
C GLU A 137 -8.80 14.20 0.09
N SER A 138 -9.15 15.44 -0.26
CA SER A 138 -9.92 16.36 0.60
C SER A 138 -11.39 15.97 0.65
N TYR A 139 -12.00 16.04 1.83
CA TYR A 139 -13.43 15.79 1.99
C TYR A 139 -14.07 16.70 3.04
N GLY A 140 -15.39 16.81 2.95
CA GLY A 140 -16.26 17.37 3.98
C GLY A 140 -17.21 16.31 4.53
N LEU A 141 -17.50 16.37 5.82
CA LEU A 141 -18.48 15.50 6.49
C LEU A 141 -19.31 16.35 7.46
N SER A 142 -20.63 16.39 7.22
CA SER A 142 -21.60 17.05 8.10
C SER A 142 -22.59 16.01 8.63
N ILE A 143 -22.80 15.99 9.95
CA ILE A 143 -23.75 15.11 10.62
C ILE A 143 -24.53 15.92 11.64
N SER A 144 -25.85 15.97 11.52
CA SER A 144 -26.73 16.67 12.44
C SER A 144 -27.95 15.81 12.80
N SER A 145 -28.90 16.36 13.56
CA SER A 145 -30.12 15.65 13.94
C SER A 145 -31.04 15.32 12.76
N ASN A 146 -30.87 15.97 11.62
CA ASN A 146 -31.71 15.80 10.44
C ASN A 146 -30.93 15.51 9.14
N GLU A 147 -29.59 15.46 9.15
CA GLU A 147 -28.84 15.16 7.93
C GLU A 147 -27.49 14.47 8.16
N LEU A 148 -27.07 13.71 7.14
CA LEU A 148 -25.73 13.18 6.93
C LEU A 148 -25.30 13.53 5.51
N LEU A 149 -24.34 14.44 5.38
CA LEU A 149 -23.79 14.89 4.10
C LEU A 149 -22.32 14.50 4.00
N VAL A 150 -21.96 13.85 2.90
CA VAL A 150 -20.58 13.54 2.55
C VAL A 150 -20.20 14.30 1.29
N ASP A 151 -19.28 15.26 1.42
CA ASP A 151 -18.70 16.01 0.32
C ASP A 151 -17.35 15.41 -0.05
N ALA A 152 -17.34 14.58 -1.10
CA ALA A 152 -16.13 13.94 -1.61
C ALA A 152 -16.15 13.90 -3.14
N LYS A 153 -15.17 14.57 -3.77
CA LYS A 153 -15.08 14.67 -5.24
C LYS A 153 -14.41 13.47 -5.90
N THR A 154 -13.72 12.63 -5.13
CA THR A 154 -12.95 11.49 -5.62
C THR A 154 -13.20 10.26 -4.75
N SER A 155 -12.84 9.09 -5.25
CA SER A 155 -12.84 7.83 -4.50
C SER A 155 -11.98 7.89 -3.24
N TRP A 156 -10.78 8.50 -3.32
CA TRP A 156 -9.88 8.63 -2.17
C TRP A 156 -10.44 9.56 -1.09
N ALA A 157 -11.05 10.67 -1.50
CA ALA A 157 -11.76 11.57 -0.58
C ALA A 157 -12.93 10.86 0.11
N LEU A 158 -13.73 10.08 -0.64
CA LEU A 158 -14.85 9.33 -0.07
C LEU A 158 -14.35 8.28 0.93
N ALA A 159 -13.29 7.54 0.60
CA ALA A 159 -12.65 6.60 1.52
C ALA A 159 -12.27 7.26 2.85
N ASN A 160 -11.57 8.40 2.80
CA ASN A 160 -11.17 9.14 4.01
C ASN A 160 -12.37 9.69 4.81
N ALA A 161 -13.42 10.14 4.12
CA ALA A 161 -14.65 10.59 4.77
C ALA A 161 -15.36 9.44 5.50
N ILE A 162 -15.43 8.27 4.88
CA ILE A 162 -16.06 7.07 5.47
C ILE A 162 -15.23 6.51 6.63
N ALA A 163 -13.90 6.52 6.54
CA ALA A 163 -13.03 6.18 7.67
C ALA A 163 -13.30 7.08 8.88
N THR A 164 -13.50 8.38 8.64
CA THR A 164 -13.85 9.35 9.69
C THR A 164 -15.25 9.12 10.25
N LEU A 165 -16.24 8.92 9.38
CA LEU A 165 -17.60 8.58 9.79
C LEU A 165 -17.62 7.33 10.67
N TYR A 166 -16.86 6.30 10.31
CA TYR A 166 -16.78 5.06 11.09
C TYR A 166 -16.25 5.31 12.51
N GLN A 167 -15.21 6.15 12.66
CA GLN A 167 -14.67 6.49 13.99
C GLN A 167 -15.64 7.30 14.86
N LEU A 168 -16.55 8.04 14.24
CA LEU A 168 -17.63 8.76 14.91
C LEU A 168 -18.78 7.85 15.35
N LEU A 169 -18.81 6.58 14.92
CA LEU A 169 -19.83 5.64 15.36
C LEU A 169 -19.51 5.10 16.75
N GLU A 170 -20.55 5.01 17.57
CA GLU A 170 -20.59 4.18 18.75
C GLU A 170 -21.59 3.05 18.51
N VAL A 171 -21.09 1.80 18.49
CA VAL A 171 -21.89 0.60 18.30
C VAL A 171 -22.08 -0.08 19.65
N ARG A 172 -23.33 -0.20 20.11
CA ARG A 172 -23.68 -0.87 21.36
C ARG A 172 -24.63 -2.04 21.07
N THR A 173 -24.23 -3.23 21.49
CA THR A 173 -25.10 -4.41 21.52
C THR A 173 -25.72 -4.52 22.89
N LEU A 174 -27.05 -4.42 22.98
CA LEU A 174 -27.78 -4.57 24.23
C LEU A 174 -28.01 -6.06 24.54
N SER A 175 -28.10 -6.42 25.82
CA SER A 175 -28.47 -7.77 26.27
C SER A 175 -29.86 -8.13 25.73
N GLY A 176 -29.92 -8.89 24.64
CA GLY A 176 -31.15 -9.16 23.88
C GLY A 176 -31.05 -9.09 22.34
N GLN A 177 -29.85 -8.91 21.77
CA GLN A 177 -29.52 -8.87 20.32
C GLN A 177 -29.81 -7.56 19.57
N ASP A 178 -30.44 -6.56 20.20
CA ASP A 178 -30.62 -5.26 19.55
C ASP A 178 -29.29 -4.46 19.54
N THR A 179 -28.80 -4.18 18.34
CA THR A 179 -27.65 -3.30 18.12
C THR A 179 -28.11 -1.88 17.83
N ILE A 180 -27.64 -0.93 18.63
CA ILE A 180 -27.84 0.50 18.45
C ILE A 180 -26.54 1.14 17.94
N ILE A 181 -26.64 1.92 16.87
CA ILE A 181 -25.54 2.73 16.35
C ILE A 181 -25.87 4.20 16.61
N THR A 182 -24.97 4.89 17.32
CA THR A 182 -25.10 6.32 17.63
C THR A 182 -23.89 7.11 17.18
N VAL A 183 -24.07 8.41 16.96
CA VAL A 183 -23.02 9.40 16.71
C VAL A 183 -23.11 10.45 17.83
N PRO A 184 -22.28 10.36 18.88
CA PRO A 184 -22.26 11.34 19.95
C PRO A 184 -21.48 12.60 19.53
N GLY A 185 -21.85 13.76 20.06
CA GLY A 185 -21.16 15.02 19.78
C GLY A 185 -21.67 15.75 18.52
N CYS A 186 -22.89 15.45 18.10
CA CYS A 186 -23.54 16.15 16.99
C CYS A 186 -23.97 17.58 17.40
N PRO A 187 -24.05 18.52 16.45
CA PRO A 187 -23.67 18.37 15.05
C PRO A 187 -22.15 18.30 14.87
N HIS A 188 -21.70 17.50 13.90
CA HIS A 188 -20.32 17.50 13.44
C HIS A 188 -20.20 18.24 12.12
N GLU A 189 -19.26 19.18 12.04
CA GLU A 189 -18.78 19.75 10.78
C GLU A 189 -17.29 19.49 10.65
N ILE A 190 -16.90 18.73 9.63
CA ILE A 190 -15.53 18.31 9.41
C ILE A 190 -15.11 18.68 7.99
N ILE A 191 -13.96 19.33 7.86
CA ILE A 191 -13.26 19.55 6.60
C ILE A 191 -11.84 19.06 6.81
N ASP A 192 -11.39 18.13 5.97
CA ASP A 192 -10.10 17.50 6.16
C ASP A 192 -9.38 17.27 4.84
N PHE A 193 -8.05 17.29 4.91
CA PHE A 193 -7.15 16.98 3.81
C PHE A 193 -5.78 16.59 4.37
N PRO A 194 -5.03 15.70 3.70
CA PRO A 194 -3.73 15.28 4.19
C PRO A 194 -2.67 16.36 3.94
N ALA A 195 -1.78 16.57 4.92
CA ALA A 195 -0.60 17.43 4.74
C ALA A 195 0.43 16.81 3.78
N PHE A 196 0.53 15.48 3.76
CA PHE A 196 1.47 14.73 2.92
C PHE A 196 0.71 13.75 2.02
N PRO A 197 0.96 13.77 0.70
CA PRO A 197 0.25 12.90 -0.25
C PRO A 197 0.71 11.44 -0.20
N HIS A 198 1.93 11.15 0.26
CA HIS A 198 2.42 9.79 0.43
C HIS A 198 2.50 9.45 1.92
N ARG A 199 1.69 8.48 2.36
CA ARG A 199 1.62 7.99 3.74
C ARG A 199 1.67 6.48 3.69
N GLY A 200 2.88 5.94 3.81
CA GLY A 200 3.18 4.54 3.53
C GLY A 200 3.52 3.72 4.76
N LEU A 201 3.27 2.41 4.68
CA LEU A 201 3.88 1.38 5.51
C LEU A 201 4.54 0.36 4.58
N LEU A 202 5.79 -0.04 4.87
CA LEU A 202 6.48 -1.12 4.18
C LEU A 202 6.28 -2.44 4.93
N LEU A 203 5.86 -3.48 4.22
CA LEU A 203 5.74 -4.85 4.69
C LEU A 203 6.67 -5.75 3.87
N ASP A 204 7.68 -6.31 4.54
CA ASP A 204 8.52 -7.37 3.99
C ASP A 204 7.76 -8.69 4.03
N THR A 205 7.44 -9.24 2.85
CA THR A 205 6.78 -10.53 2.70
C THR A 205 7.71 -11.62 2.17
N SER A 206 9.00 -11.32 2.00
CA SER A 206 10.01 -12.29 1.56
C SER A 206 10.77 -12.92 2.72
N ARG A 207 11.17 -12.16 3.74
CA ARG A 207 11.79 -12.73 4.96
C ARG A 207 10.80 -13.54 5.79
N THR A 208 9.52 -13.25 5.67
CA THR A 208 8.44 -14.00 6.31
C THR A 208 7.20 -13.91 5.45
N TYR A 209 6.56 -15.05 5.17
CA TYR A 209 5.30 -15.06 4.45
C TYR A 209 4.14 -14.61 5.35
N TYR A 210 3.27 -13.76 4.80
CA TYR A 210 2.03 -13.31 5.44
C TYR A 210 0.82 -13.75 4.60
N PRO A 211 -0.12 -14.54 5.15
CA PRO A 211 -1.30 -14.96 4.40
C PRO A 211 -2.17 -13.79 3.94
N VAL A 212 -2.79 -13.92 2.77
CA VAL A 212 -3.70 -12.93 2.18
C VAL A 212 -4.76 -12.41 3.16
N PRO A 213 -5.46 -13.25 3.96
CA PRO A 213 -6.42 -12.74 4.96
C PRO A 213 -5.80 -11.84 6.02
N TRP A 214 -4.55 -12.09 6.41
CA TRP A 214 -3.82 -11.27 7.36
C TRP A 214 -3.47 -9.91 6.75
N ILE A 215 -2.98 -9.89 5.50
CA ILE A 215 -2.68 -8.65 4.77
C ILE A 215 -3.96 -7.80 4.61
N LYS A 216 -5.11 -8.41 4.31
CA LYS A 216 -6.41 -7.70 4.27
C LYS A 216 -6.76 -7.06 5.61
N THR A 217 -6.49 -7.75 6.72
CA THR A 217 -6.70 -7.19 8.07
C THR A 217 -5.78 -6.00 8.33
N LEU A 218 -4.52 -6.07 7.89
CA LEU A 218 -3.59 -4.95 7.97
C LEU A 218 -4.10 -3.75 7.13
N ILE A 219 -4.49 -3.97 5.87
CA ILE A 219 -5.04 -2.94 4.98
C ILE A 219 -6.26 -2.27 5.62
N ALA A 220 -7.21 -3.04 6.14
CA ALA A 220 -8.41 -2.51 6.80
C ALA A 220 -8.05 -1.62 8.00
N SER A 221 -7.05 -2.01 8.78
CA SER A 221 -6.56 -1.24 9.93
C SER A 221 -5.86 0.05 9.50
N LEU A 222 -5.02 0.00 8.46
CA LEU A 222 -4.28 1.16 7.95
C LEU A 222 -5.21 2.20 7.31
N ALA A 223 -6.22 1.75 6.58
CA ALA A 223 -7.21 2.61 5.94
C ALA A 223 -7.99 3.45 6.95
N GLU A 224 -8.25 2.91 8.14
CA GLU A 224 -8.91 3.63 9.23
C GLU A 224 -8.12 4.86 9.68
N PHE A 225 -6.79 4.81 9.58
CA PHE A 225 -5.89 5.92 9.89
C PHE A 225 -5.47 6.72 8.65
N LYS A 226 -6.15 6.54 7.51
CA LYS A 226 -5.90 7.23 6.24
C LYS A 226 -4.48 7.03 5.70
N ILE A 227 -3.79 5.94 6.07
CA ILE A 227 -2.59 5.49 5.36
C ILE A 227 -3.04 5.09 3.96
N ASN A 228 -2.32 5.54 2.93
CA ASN A 228 -2.77 5.41 1.54
C ASN A 228 -1.85 4.58 0.66
N ILE A 229 -0.68 4.14 1.17
CA ILE A 229 0.24 3.24 0.48
C ILE A 229 0.59 2.08 1.41
N LEU A 230 0.45 0.85 0.92
CA LEU A 230 1.12 -0.31 1.49
C LEU A 230 2.20 -0.74 0.51
N HIS A 231 3.45 -0.50 0.87
CA HIS A 231 4.62 -0.91 0.12
C HIS A 231 4.91 -2.37 0.46
N LEU A 232 4.79 -3.25 -0.53
CA LEU A 232 5.06 -4.66 -0.40
C LEU A 232 6.47 -4.93 -0.92
N HIS A 233 7.39 -5.22 0.00
CA HIS A 233 8.70 -5.77 -0.31
C HIS A 233 8.53 -7.28 -0.53
N VAL A 234 8.30 -7.66 -1.80
CA VAL A 234 7.77 -9.00 -2.13
C VAL A 234 8.87 -10.05 -2.29
N THR A 235 10.09 -9.64 -2.66
CA THR A 235 11.17 -10.56 -3.01
C THR A 235 12.47 -10.13 -2.35
N ASP A 236 13.22 -11.11 -1.86
CA ASP A 236 14.53 -10.93 -1.24
C ASP A 236 15.35 -12.23 -1.40
N THR A 237 16.56 -12.23 -0.84
CA THR A 237 17.48 -13.36 -0.72
C THR A 237 16.85 -14.63 -0.18
N THR A 238 15.92 -14.52 0.77
CA THR A 238 15.39 -15.66 1.51
C THR A 238 14.22 -16.36 0.83
N SER A 239 13.37 -15.64 0.09
CA SER A 239 12.27 -16.27 -0.63
C SER A 239 11.71 -15.46 -1.81
N TRP A 240 11.05 -16.17 -2.73
CA TRP A 240 10.23 -15.59 -3.80
C TRP A 240 8.80 -16.14 -3.73
N PRO A 241 7.87 -15.44 -3.05
CA PRO A 241 6.48 -15.87 -2.92
C PRO A 241 5.58 -15.43 -4.09
N LEU A 242 6.02 -14.51 -4.95
CA LEU A 242 5.18 -13.96 -6.02
C LEU A 242 5.08 -14.89 -7.24
N GLU A 243 3.87 -15.27 -7.62
CA GLU A 243 3.62 -16.01 -8.86
C GLU A 243 3.94 -15.16 -10.10
N VAL A 244 4.70 -15.75 -11.03
CA VAL A 244 5.01 -15.16 -12.33
C VAL A 244 4.68 -16.20 -13.39
N GLU A 245 3.73 -15.87 -14.26
CA GLU A 245 3.11 -16.83 -15.18
C GLU A 245 4.12 -17.45 -16.16
N GLU A 246 5.06 -16.65 -16.66
CA GLU A 246 6.12 -17.12 -17.58
C GLU A 246 7.19 -17.97 -16.86
N PHE A 247 7.33 -17.84 -15.54
CA PHE A 247 8.39 -18.46 -14.73
C PHE A 247 7.86 -19.13 -13.46
N PRO A 248 7.07 -20.22 -13.59
CA PRO A 248 6.52 -20.96 -12.45
C PRO A 248 7.61 -21.52 -11.52
N GLU A 249 8.84 -21.71 -12.03
CA GLU A 249 9.98 -22.21 -11.26
C GLU A 249 10.38 -21.26 -10.11
N LEU A 250 10.03 -19.96 -10.20
CA LEU A 250 10.29 -18.99 -9.14
C LEU A 250 9.60 -19.42 -7.84
N THR A 251 8.28 -19.57 -7.86
CA THR A 251 7.54 -20.00 -6.68
C THR A 251 7.69 -21.50 -6.41
N GLU A 252 7.92 -22.32 -7.43
CA GLU A 252 8.18 -23.74 -7.22
C GLU A 252 9.47 -23.99 -6.42
N ARG A 253 10.51 -23.18 -6.61
CA ARG A 253 11.81 -23.48 -6.01
C ARG A 253 12.20 -22.56 -4.86
N LEU A 254 11.67 -21.35 -4.84
CA LEU A 254 12.18 -20.27 -3.99
C LEU A 254 11.15 -19.78 -2.97
N SER A 255 9.88 -20.20 -3.04
CA SER A 255 8.91 -19.87 -1.99
C SER A 255 9.05 -20.79 -0.78
N TYR A 256 8.62 -20.31 0.38
CA TYR A 256 8.54 -21.15 1.57
C TYR A 256 7.51 -22.27 1.40
N ARG A 257 7.65 -23.25 2.27
CA ARG A 257 6.68 -24.32 2.46
C ARG A 257 6.13 -24.25 3.87
N ASP A 258 4.83 -24.49 4.01
CA ASP A 258 4.24 -24.65 5.33
C ASP A 258 4.58 -26.01 5.96
N ASN A 259 4.00 -26.30 7.12
CA ASN A 259 4.24 -27.53 7.87
C ASN A 259 3.72 -28.81 7.20
N ILE A 260 2.91 -28.70 6.13
CA ILE A 260 2.41 -29.82 5.34
C ILE A 260 3.04 -29.89 3.94
N GLY A 261 3.96 -28.97 3.62
CA GLY A 261 4.69 -28.97 2.36
C GLY A 261 4.02 -28.16 1.25
N GLU A 262 2.97 -27.39 1.54
CA GLU A 262 2.28 -26.56 0.56
C GLU A 262 3.02 -25.23 0.33
N LYS A 263 2.93 -24.72 -0.91
CA LYS A 263 3.63 -23.48 -1.30
C LYS A 263 2.99 -22.26 -0.61
N GLN A 264 3.80 -21.46 0.06
CA GLN A 264 3.38 -20.18 0.61
C GLN A 264 3.63 -19.07 -0.41
N ILE A 265 2.63 -18.80 -1.25
CA ILE A 265 2.76 -17.93 -2.42
C ILE A 265 1.61 -16.92 -2.51
N PHE A 266 1.84 -15.86 -3.27
CA PHE A 266 0.81 -14.95 -3.77
C PHE A 266 0.54 -15.27 -5.24
N SER A 267 -0.61 -15.87 -5.53
CA SER A 267 -1.05 -16.06 -6.92
C SER A 267 -1.42 -14.71 -7.57
N ARG A 268 -1.50 -14.66 -8.90
CA ARG A 268 -2.01 -13.45 -9.59
C ARG A 268 -3.43 -13.08 -9.13
N ALA A 269 -4.26 -14.08 -8.80
CA ALA A 269 -5.60 -13.86 -8.28
C ALA A 269 -5.56 -13.21 -6.89
N ASP A 270 -4.67 -13.68 -6.00
CA ASP A 270 -4.48 -13.09 -4.67
C ASP A 270 -4.04 -11.63 -4.76
N ILE A 271 -3.09 -11.31 -5.64
CA ILE A 271 -2.61 -9.94 -5.84
C ILE A 271 -3.74 -9.05 -6.35
N ARG A 272 -4.47 -9.47 -7.39
CA ARG A 272 -5.60 -8.70 -7.94
C ARG A 272 -6.69 -8.47 -6.89
N GLU A 273 -6.96 -9.47 -6.06
CA GLU A 273 -7.90 -9.35 -4.95
C GLU A 273 -7.41 -8.34 -3.91
N LEU A 274 -6.14 -8.42 -3.49
CA LEU A 274 -5.53 -7.48 -2.54
C LEU A 274 -5.53 -6.05 -3.08
N VAL A 275 -5.22 -5.88 -4.37
CA VAL A 275 -5.23 -4.58 -5.06
C VAL A 275 -6.62 -3.96 -5.04
N GLU A 276 -7.66 -4.72 -5.37
CA GLU A 276 -9.05 -4.23 -5.30
C GLU A 276 -9.48 -3.95 -3.84
N TYR A 277 -9.10 -4.83 -2.92
CA TYR A 277 -9.39 -4.69 -1.50
C TYR A 277 -8.79 -3.42 -0.89
N ALA A 278 -7.55 -3.09 -1.27
CA ALA A 278 -6.87 -1.85 -0.90
C ALA A 278 -7.50 -0.63 -1.58
N ARG A 279 -7.84 -0.73 -2.86
CA ARG A 279 -8.41 0.37 -3.64
C ARG A 279 -9.74 0.87 -3.07
N LEU A 280 -10.65 -0.04 -2.73
CA LEU A 280 -11.92 0.29 -2.07
C LEU A 280 -11.73 0.93 -0.68
N ARG A 281 -10.51 0.86 -0.15
CA ARG A 281 -10.05 1.44 1.11
C ARG A 281 -9.23 2.72 0.94
N GLY A 282 -9.18 3.27 -0.27
CA GLY A 282 -8.40 4.48 -0.58
C GLY A 282 -6.89 4.24 -0.61
N MET A 283 -6.44 2.99 -0.59
CA MET A 283 -5.03 2.59 -0.56
C MET A 283 -4.55 2.07 -1.91
N SER A 284 -3.27 2.27 -2.21
CA SER A 284 -2.56 1.57 -3.29
C SER A 284 -1.55 0.59 -2.71
N LEU A 285 -1.36 -0.53 -3.41
CA LEU A 285 -0.29 -1.48 -3.11
C LEU A 285 0.90 -1.15 -4.01
N LEU A 286 2.03 -0.75 -3.43
CA LEU A 286 3.26 -0.46 -4.15
C LEU A 286 4.14 -1.71 -4.12
N PRO A 287 4.32 -2.47 -5.21
CA PRO A 287 5.18 -3.64 -5.21
C PRO A 287 6.64 -3.24 -5.34
N GLU A 288 7.49 -4.07 -4.74
CA GLU A 288 8.93 -4.01 -4.86
C GLU A 288 9.52 -5.36 -5.26
N VAL A 289 10.43 -5.30 -6.24
CA VAL A 289 11.37 -6.37 -6.56
C VAL A 289 12.76 -5.79 -6.41
N ASP A 290 13.43 -6.14 -5.33
CA ASP A 290 14.68 -5.54 -4.93
C ASP A 290 15.85 -6.01 -5.80
N GLY A 291 16.64 -5.07 -6.32
CA GLY A 291 17.90 -5.33 -7.00
C GLY A 291 18.80 -4.09 -7.05
N PRO A 292 20.12 -4.24 -7.27
CA PRO A 292 20.81 -5.46 -7.69
C PRO A 292 21.33 -6.34 -6.54
N ALA A 293 21.23 -5.90 -5.28
CA ALA A 293 21.38 -6.77 -4.13
C ALA A 293 20.09 -7.59 -3.92
N HIS A 294 19.98 -8.30 -2.79
CA HIS A 294 18.75 -8.97 -2.38
C HIS A 294 18.16 -9.98 -3.39
N ALA A 295 18.99 -10.51 -4.29
CA ALA A 295 18.55 -11.54 -5.24
C ALA A 295 18.32 -12.88 -4.52
N PRO A 296 17.28 -13.66 -4.89
CA PRO A 296 16.94 -14.89 -4.20
C PRO A 296 18.09 -15.91 -4.20
N ALA A 297 18.64 -16.23 -3.03
CA ALA A 297 19.93 -16.92 -2.90
C ALA A 297 19.97 -18.30 -3.57
N LEU A 298 18.82 -19.00 -3.63
CA LEU A 298 18.70 -20.35 -4.21
C LEU A 298 18.51 -20.36 -5.75
N ALA A 299 18.52 -19.19 -6.40
CA ALA A 299 18.28 -19.06 -7.85
C ALA A 299 19.57 -19.10 -8.70
N THR A 300 20.60 -19.84 -8.29
CA THR A 300 21.93 -19.87 -8.92
C THR A 300 22.08 -20.80 -10.13
N GLY A 301 21.00 -21.47 -10.57
CA GLY A 301 21.07 -22.50 -11.62
C GLY A 301 19.88 -22.50 -12.57
N LYS A 302 19.92 -23.39 -13.58
CA LYS A 302 18.85 -23.56 -14.58
C LYS A 302 17.48 -23.77 -13.92
N PRO A 303 16.40 -23.18 -14.44
CA PRO A 303 16.35 -22.28 -15.60
C PRO A 303 16.59 -20.80 -15.25
N LEU A 304 16.62 -20.44 -13.97
CA LEU A 304 16.50 -19.06 -13.51
C LEU A 304 17.82 -18.26 -13.59
N TRP A 305 18.93 -18.83 -13.12
CA TRP A 305 20.27 -18.17 -13.08
C TRP A 305 20.29 -16.74 -12.50
N LEU A 306 19.27 -16.37 -11.71
CA LEU A 306 19.07 -15.01 -11.23
C LEU A 306 20.17 -14.52 -10.32
N THR A 307 20.83 -15.41 -9.60
CA THR A 307 21.74 -15.03 -8.52
C THR A 307 23.18 -15.40 -8.85
N ALA A 308 24.05 -14.40 -8.83
CA ALA A 308 25.48 -14.54 -8.71
C ALA A 308 25.85 -14.56 -7.20
N GLY A 309 26.72 -15.49 -6.79
CA GLY A 309 27.27 -15.52 -5.42
C GLY A 309 26.57 -16.37 -4.36
N GLY A 310 25.65 -17.28 -4.72
CA GLY A 310 24.96 -18.19 -3.79
C GLY A 310 25.62 -19.57 -3.55
N THR A 311 26.92 -19.73 -3.81
CA THR A 311 27.65 -21.00 -3.58
C THR A 311 28.66 -20.86 -2.44
N SER A 312 28.87 -21.96 -1.71
CA SER A 312 29.42 -22.08 -0.34
C SER A 312 30.81 -21.53 -0.02
N ASN A 313 31.46 -20.78 -0.93
CA ASN A 313 32.82 -20.27 -0.75
C ASN A 313 32.90 -18.78 -0.39
N TYR A 314 31.77 -18.06 -0.35
CA TYR A 314 31.75 -16.62 -0.10
C TYR A 314 31.23 -16.29 1.30
N SER A 315 32.04 -15.56 2.10
CA SER A 315 31.58 -15.06 3.39
C SER A 315 30.51 -13.99 3.18
N THR A 316 29.42 -14.04 3.98
CA THR A 316 28.33 -13.04 3.96
C THR A 316 28.85 -11.62 3.81
N GLN A 317 29.88 -11.24 4.58
CA GLN A 317 30.47 -9.88 4.58
C GLN A 317 31.00 -9.39 3.22
N SER A 318 31.30 -10.29 2.27
CA SER A 318 31.83 -9.94 0.95
C SER A 318 30.75 -9.82 -0.13
N PHE A 319 29.55 -10.36 0.11
CA PHE A 319 28.47 -10.45 -0.89
C PHE A 319 27.10 -9.98 -0.38
N GLY A 320 27.01 -9.56 0.87
CA GLY A 320 25.79 -9.03 1.47
C GLY A 320 26.04 -8.47 2.87
N VAL A 321 25.04 -7.79 3.41
CA VAL A 321 25.07 -7.29 4.80
C VAL A 321 24.58 -8.36 5.78
N GLU A 322 23.71 -9.26 5.31
CA GLU A 322 23.12 -10.35 6.07
C GLU A 322 23.05 -11.66 5.25
N PRO A 323 22.99 -12.84 5.92
CA PRO A 323 22.86 -14.12 5.23
C PRO A 323 21.38 -14.48 4.93
N PRO A 324 21.11 -15.23 3.85
CA PRO A 324 22.06 -15.66 2.82
C PRO A 324 22.38 -14.50 1.85
N PRO A 325 23.63 -14.34 1.38
CA PRO A 325 23.95 -13.31 0.40
C PRO A 325 23.37 -13.66 -0.99
N GLY A 326 23.06 -12.64 -1.79
CA GLY A 326 22.60 -12.81 -3.17
C GLY A 326 22.64 -11.50 -3.97
N VAL A 327 23.23 -11.54 -5.16
CA VAL A 327 23.29 -10.40 -6.09
C VAL A 327 22.76 -10.85 -7.44
N TRP A 328 22.01 -9.97 -8.12
CA TRP A 328 21.43 -10.28 -9.43
C TRP A 328 22.52 -10.53 -10.47
N ASN A 329 22.36 -11.59 -11.27
CA ASN A 329 23.27 -11.94 -12.36
C ASN A 329 22.99 -11.08 -13.60
N LEU A 330 23.46 -9.83 -13.58
CA LEU A 330 23.14 -8.84 -14.61
C LEU A 330 23.79 -9.12 -15.98
N SER A 331 24.76 -10.04 -16.06
CA SER A 331 25.41 -10.42 -17.33
C SER A 331 24.79 -11.63 -18.00
N ASN A 332 23.73 -12.21 -17.43
CA ASN A 332 23.07 -13.38 -17.98
C ASN A 332 21.75 -13.00 -18.66
N ASP A 333 21.64 -13.25 -19.96
CA ASP A 333 20.45 -12.90 -20.75
C ASP A 333 19.17 -13.57 -20.23
N SER A 334 19.25 -14.82 -19.74
CA SER A 334 18.10 -15.52 -19.16
C SER A 334 17.64 -14.85 -17.86
N ALA A 335 18.58 -14.44 -17.00
CA ALA A 335 18.26 -13.70 -15.78
C ALA A 335 17.60 -12.35 -16.10
N LEU A 336 18.12 -11.63 -17.09
CA LEU A 336 17.53 -10.37 -17.56
C LEU A 336 16.13 -10.56 -18.16
N GLN A 337 15.88 -11.69 -18.85
CA GLN A 337 14.55 -12.02 -19.34
C GLN A 337 13.56 -12.22 -18.19
N VAL A 338 13.95 -12.97 -17.15
CA VAL A 338 13.11 -13.15 -15.95
C VAL A 338 12.75 -11.80 -15.33
N VAL A 339 13.72 -10.92 -15.10
CA VAL A 339 13.47 -9.57 -14.54
C VAL A 339 12.47 -8.79 -15.41
N LYS A 340 12.63 -8.80 -16.74
CA LYS A 340 11.72 -8.10 -17.65
C LYS A 340 10.29 -8.63 -17.56
N SER A 341 10.11 -9.95 -17.52
CA SER A 341 8.78 -10.56 -17.42
C SER A 341 8.13 -10.30 -16.07
N VAL A 342 8.90 -10.38 -14.98
CA VAL A 342 8.45 -10.00 -13.63
C VAL A 342 7.93 -8.56 -13.62
N LEU A 343 8.75 -7.62 -14.09
CA LEU A 343 8.38 -6.20 -14.11
C LEU A 343 7.16 -5.96 -15.00
N THR A 344 7.04 -6.64 -16.15
CA THR A 344 5.88 -6.52 -17.03
C THR A 344 4.60 -7.00 -16.34
N GLN A 345 4.64 -8.17 -15.69
CA GLN A 345 3.48 -8.70 -14.98
C GLN A 345 3.08 -7.82 -13.79
N LEU A 346 4.05 -7.29 -13.04
CA LEU A 346 3.79 -6.39 -11.92
C LEU A 346 3.04 -5.12 -12.35
N GLN A 347 3.34 -4.57 -13.54
CA GLN A 347 2.62 -3.41 -14.07
C GLN A 347 1.13 -3.70 -14.26
N GLU A 348 0.79 -4.92 -14.66
CA GLU A 348 -0.60 -5.36 -14.84
C GLU A 348 -1.27 -5.65 -13.50
N ASP A 349 -0.64 -6.48 -12.67
CA ASP A 349 -1.25 -6.99 -11.45
C ASP A 349 -1.42 -5.89 -10.39
N PHE A 350 -0.47 -4.96 -10.30
CA PHE A 350 -0.50 -3.81 -9.40
C PHE A 350 -1.03 -2.54 -10.09
N SER A 351 -2.09 -2.70 -10.87
CA SER A 351 -2.72 -1.64 -11.69
C SER A 351 -3.08 -0.35 -10.96
N THR A 352 -3.26 -0.37 -9.64
CA THR A 352 -3.60 0.81 -8.82
C THR A 352 -2.39 1.48 -8.19
N SER A 353 -1.19 0.90 -8.35
CA SER A 353 0.07 1.49 -7.88
C SER A 353 0.53 2.59 -8.81
N PRO A 354 0.94 3.76 -8.29
CA PRO A 354 1.57 4.78 -9.12
C PRO A 354 3.00 4.42 -9.57
N PHE A 355 3.69 3.54 -8.84
CA PHE A 355 5.10 3.21 -9.06
C PHE A 355 5.35 1.70 -8.91
N LEU A 356 6.50 1.26 -9.41
CA LEU A 356 7.13 0.01 -9.01
C LEU A 356 8.44 0.39 -8.31
N HIS A 357 8.74 -0.22 -7.17
CA HIS A 357 10.00 0.00 -6.48
C HIS A 357 11.01 -1.09 -6.89
N LEU A 358 12.26 -0.70 -7.14
CA LEU A 358 13.32 -1.63 -7.55
C LEU A 358 14.37 -1.87 -6.46
N GLY A 359 14.13 -1.40 -5.23
CA GLY A 359 14.97 -1.63 -4.06
C GLY A 359 16.27 -0.84 -4.07
N GLY A 360 17.37 -1.47 -4.47
CA GLY A 360 18.67 -0.82 -4.70
C GLY A 360 19.39 -0.43 -3.43
N ASP A 361 19.02 -1.05 -2.32
CA ASP A 361 19.72 -0.94 -1.05
C ASP A 361 20.90 -1.92 -0.97
N GLU A 362 21.84 -1.55 -0.10
CA GLU A 362 22.96 -2.38 0.33
C GLU A 362 23.82 -3.08 -0.76
N PRO A 363 24.04 -2.52 -1.98
CA PRO A 363 24.87 -3.19 -2.97
C PRO A 363 26.32 -3.22 -2.49
N VAL A 364 26.89 -4.43 -2.39
CA VAL A 364 28.34 -4.60 -2.21
C VAL A 364 29.01 -4.47 -3.58
N ALA A 365 29.86 -3.46 -3.73
CA ALA A 365 30.43 -3.11 -5.03
C ALA A 365 31.17 -4.27 -5.69
N GLY A 366 32.00 -4.97 -4.93
CA GLY A 366 32.74 -6.15 -5.39
C GLY A 366 31.82 -7.24 -5.91
N ALA A 367 30.72 -7.50 -5.19
CA ALA A 367 29.75 -8.53 -5.57
C ALA A 367 29.00 -8.18 -6.86
N VAL A 368 28.62 -6.91 -7.04
CA VAL A 368 28.00 -6.43 -8.30
C VAL A 368 29.00 -6.51 -9.46
N CYS A 369 30.23 -6.03 -9.28
CA CYS A 369 31.27 -6.11 -10.30
C CYS A 369 31.62 -7.55 -10.68
N ASP A 370 31.59 -8.48 -9.72
CA ASP A 370 31.88 -9.91 -9.96
C ASP A 370 30.87 -10.57 -10.91
N THR A 371 29.68 -9.98 -11.06
CA THR A 371 28.67 -10.45 -12.01
C THR A 371 28.97 -10.09 -13.46
N LEU A 372 29.93 -9.20 -13.73
CA LEU A 372 30.30 -8.79 -15.08
C LEU A 372 30.98 -9.95 -15.84
N ALA A 373 30.47 -10.27 -17.03
CA ALA A 373 31.02 -11.34 -17.86
C ALA A 373 32.35 -10.97 -18.53
N ASP A 374 32.58 -9.69 -18.83
CA ASP A 374 33.82 -9.21 -19.40
C ASP A 374 34.85 -8.92 -18.30
N GLU A 375 35.96 -9.67 -18.30
CA GLU A 375 37.01 -9.56 -17.29
C GLU A 375 37.66 -8.17 -17.24
N THR A 376 37.74 -7.46 -18.38
CA THR A 376 38.30 -6.10 -18.43
C THR A 376 37.35 -5.12 -17.74
N GLN A 377 36.05 -5.21 -18.02
CA GLN A 377 35.03 -4.40 -17.36
C GLN A 377 34.93 -4.72 -15.87
N LYS A 378 35.07 -5.99 -15.49
CA LYS A 378 35.14 -6.43 -14.10
C LYS A 378 36.33 -5.83 -13.37
N GLU A 379 37.53 -5.90 -13.94
CA GLU A 379 38.74 -5.30 -13.36
C GLU A 379 38.62 -3.78 -13.26
N LEU A 380 38.09 -3.12 -14.29
CA LEU A 380 37.78 -1.68 -14.26
C LEU A 380 36.76 -1.33 -13.17
N CYS A 381 35.71 -2.12 -13.00
CA CYS A 381 34.68 -1.92 -11.98
C CYS A 381 35.27 -2.09 -10.56
N LEU A 382 36.06 -3.15 -10.34
CA LEU A 382 36.70 -3.42 -9.05
C LEU A 382 37.80 -2.41 -8.70
N THR A 383 38.43 -1.78 -9.68
CA THR A 383 39.43 -0.73 -9.47
C THR A 383 38.80 0.66 -9.26
N GLN A 384 37.56 0.85 -9.71
CA GLN A 384 36.76 2.07 -9.50
C GLN A 384 36.08 2.08 -8.13
N CYS A 385 36.86 2.26 -7.05
CA CYS A 385 36.31 2.61 -5.74
C CYS A 385 36.57 4.08 -5.42
N THR A 386 35.52 4.89 -5.35
CA THR A 386 35.58 6.24 -4.78
C THR A 386 35.33 6.18 -3.27
N THR A 387 36.13 6.92 -2.48
CA THR A 387 35.92 7.07 -1.02
C THR A 387 34.51 7.53 -0.71
N LEU A 388 33.74 6.69 -0.02
CA LEU A 388 32.39 7.04 0.45
C LEU A 388 32.52 7.72 1.83
N ASN A 389 32.07 8.97 1.96
CA ASN A 389 32.15 9.76 3.19
C ASN A 389 33.57 9.87 3.81
N GLY A 390 34.61 9.98 2.97
CA GLY A 390 36.00 10.11 3.41
C GLY A 390 36.61 8.83 3.99
N ARG A 391 35.90 7.69 3.93
CA ARG A 391 36.44 6.37 4.29
C ARG A 391 36.97 5.68 3.04
N THR A 392 38.25 5.29 3.06
CA THR A 392 38.81 4.36 2.06
C THR A 392 38.32 2.95 2.36
N GLY A 393 37.43 2.44 1.52
CA GLY A 393 36.94 1.06 1.55
C GLY A 393 37.53 0.21 0.42
N SER A 394 37.51 -1.11 0.60
CA SER A 394 37.72 -2.10 -0.47
C SER A 394 36.40 -2.31 -1.22
N PRO A 395 36.38 -2.69 -2.51
CA PRO A 395 35.15 -3.07 -3.22
C PRO A 395 34.29 -4.09 -2.46
N TRP A 396 34.95 -4.94 -1.66
CA TRP A 396 34.33 -6.04 -0.92
C TRP A 396 33.87 -5.66 0.49
N ARG A 397 34.01 -4.40 0.94
CA ARG A 397 33.63 -3.93 2.28
C ARG A 397 33.04 -2.52 2.26
N GLY A 398 32.37 -2.12 3.33
CA GLY A 398 31.80 -0.77 3.46
C GLY A 398 32.82 0.36 3.24
N GLY A 399 32.39 1.45 2.60
CA GLY A 399 33.24 2.61 2.26
C GLY A 399 33.60 2.74 0.78
N CYS A 400 33.18 1.80 -0.06
CA CYS A 400 33.20 1.89 -1.52
C CYS A 400 31.76 1.90 -2.07
N ALA A 401 31.48 2.77 -3.05
CA ALA A 401 30.23 2.75 -3.81
C ALA A 401 30.54 2.36 -5.24
N VAL A 402 29.68 1.50 -5.82
CA VAL A 402 29.53 1.47 -7.27
C VAL A 402 28.90 2.79 -7.65
N VAL A 403 29.58 3.59 -8.46
CA VAL A 403 28.92 4.73 -9.10
C VAL A 403 28.06 4.12 -10.20
N PRO A 404 26.72 4.11 -10.11
CA PRO A 404 25.91 3.68 -11.24
C PRO A 404 26.32 4.57 -12.42
N LEU A 405 26.69 3.96 -13.54
CA LEU A 405 26.91 4.69 -14.78
C LEU A 405 25.65 5.52 -15.01
N ARG A 406 25.74 6.84 -14.82
CA ARG A 406 24.72 7.76 -15.32
C ARG A 406 24.54 7.39 -16.78
N PRO A 407 23.31 7.15 -17.26
CA PRO A 407 23.06 7.28 -18.68
C PRO A 407 23.63 8.63 -19.08
N ALA A 408 24.52 8.66 -20.07
CA ALA A 408 25.28 9.87 -20.43
C ALA A 408 24.39 11.08 -20.77
N ASP A 409 23.07 10.86 -20.87
CA ASP A 409 22.07 11.79 -21.37
C ASP A 409 21.05 12.30 -20.32
N SER A 410 21.17 11.99 -19.02
CA SER A 410 20.19 12.46 -18.01
C SER A 410 20.60 13.79 -17.35
N CYS A 411 20.10 14.91 -17.87
CA CYS A 411 20.32 16.27 -17.32
C CYS A 411 19.45 16.60 -16.08
N ALA A 412 18.90 15.60 -15.36
CA ALA A 412 18.05 15.84 -14.21
C ALA A 412 18.84 15.91 -12.89
N ASN A 413 18.94 17.11 -12.31
CA ASN A 413 19.48 17.36 -10.97
C ASN A 413 18.52 16.93 -9.83
N VAL A 414 17.79 15.82 -10.02
CA VAL A 414 16.82 15.33 -9.04
C VAL A 414 17.27 13.97 -8.56
N THR A 415 17.99 13.95 -7.44
CA THR A 415 18.24 12.73 -6.67
C THR A 415 16.96 12.35 -5.95
N TRP A 416 16.23 11.39 -6.48
CA TRP A 416 15.25 10.64 -5.69
C TRP A 416 16.04 9.57 -4.93
N TRP A 417 16.15 9.73 -3.62
CA TRP A 417 16.22 8.53 -2.77
C TRP A 417 14.96 7.73 -3.07
N PHE A 418 15.08 6.40 -3.14
CA PHE A 418 14.14 5.42 -3.72
C PHE A 418 14.32 5.21 -5.23
N PRO A 419 14.85 4.06 -5.70
CA PRO A 419 14.80 3.67 -7.10
C PRO A 419 13.37 3.22 -7.44
N GLU A 420 12.44 4.15 -7.41
CA GLU A 420 11.14 3.99 -8.05
C GLU A 420 11.36 4.17 -9.55
N VAL A 421 11.22 3.09 -10.32
CA VAL A 421 11.15 3.21 -11.78
C VAL A 421 9.71 3.51 -12.15
N LEU A 422 9.50 4.64 -12.81
CA LEU A 422 8.23 5.02 -13.41
C LEU A 422 7.77 3.85 -14.29
N ASN A 423 6.60 3.27 -13.96
CA ASN A 423 5.98 2.19 -14.71
C ASN A 423 5.98 2.51 -16.22
N ALA A 424 6.40 1.58 -17.09
CA ALA A 424 6.57 1.86 -18.52
C ALA A 424 5.27 2.27 -19.24
N LEU A 425 4.09 1.89 -18.70
CA LEU A 425 2.79 2.39 -19.15
C LEU A 425 2.55 3.87 -18.81
N VAL A 426 3.26 4.41 -17.82
CA VAL A 426 3.29 5.85 -17.45
C VAL A 426 4.21 6.64 -18.38
N GLN A 427 5.27 6.03 -18.92
CA GLN A 427 6.15 6.68 -19.90
C GLN A 427 5.41 7.08 -21.20
N LYS A 428 4.32 6.37 -21.54
CA LYS A 428 3.46 6.71 -22.69
C LYS A 428 2.50 7.90 -22.45
N TRP A 429 2.38 8.42 -21.23
CA TRP A 429 1.31 9.37 -20.85
C TRP A 429 1.77 10.61 -20.06
N THR A 430 3.07 10.92 -20.08
CA THR A 430 3.55 12.19 -19.49
C THR A 430 3.35 13.35 -20.48
N SER A 431 2.84 14.48 -19.98
CA SER A 431 2.44 15.66 -20.77
C SER A 431 3.60 16.23 -21.60
N PRO A 432 3.33 17.12 -22.60
CA PRO A 432 4.36 17.76 -23.44
C PRO A 432 5.52 18.43 -22.67
N GLN A 433 5.34 18.73 -21.38
CA GLN A 433 6.38 19.28 -20.50
C GLN A 433 7.50 18.26 -20.19
N TRP A 434 7.24 16.95 -20.25
CA TRP A 434 8.26 15.91 -20.01
C TRP A 434 9.18 15.69 -21.24
N HIS A 435 8.66 15.91 -22.45
CA HIS A 435 9.47 15.89 -23.68
C HIS A 435 10.45 17.06 -23.78
N GLN A 436 10.15 18.21 -23.15
CA GLN A 436 11.09 19.33 -23.06
C GLN A 436 12.30 19.00 -22.17
N LEU A 437 12.17 18.09 -21.21
CA LEU A 437 13.23 17.67 -20.30
C LEU A 437 14.15 16.57 -20.87
N GLN A 438 13.82 16.03 -22.05
CA GLN A 438 14.65 15.08 -22.80
C GLN A 438 15.39 15.70 -23.98
N GLN A 439 15.34 17.04 -24.16
CA GLN A 439 16.15 17.65 -25.21
C GLN A 439 17.64 17.50 -24.87
N PRO A 440 18.47 17.06 -25.84
CA PRO A 440 19.90 16.94 -25.61
C PRO A 440 20.47 18.29 -25.17
N CYS A 441 21.35 18.27 -24.16
CA CYS A 441 21.99 19.43 -23.54
C CYS A 441 22.99 20.18 -24.48
N ARG A 442 22.63 20.39 -25.75
CA ARG A 442 23.30 21.33 -26.66
C ARG A 442 22.31 22.41 -27.06
N GLN A 443 22.17 23.44 -26.22
CA GLN A 443 21.94 24.83 -26.65
C GLN A 443 21.78 25.87 -25.52
N GLN A 444 22.02 25.56 -24.24
CA GLN A 444 21.91 26.58 -23.16
C GLN A 444 23.23 27.18 -22.66
N HIS A 445 24.39 26.80 -23.21
CA HIS A 445 25.69 27.41 -22.87
C HIS A 445 26.35 28.16 -24.03
N GLY A 446 25.55 28.89 -24.81
CA GLY A 446 26.06 29.64 -25.95
C GLY A 446 25.35 30.97 -26.19
N GLN A 447 25.18 31.79 -25.15
CA GLN A 447 25.00 33.25 -25.27
C GLN A 447 25.05 33.92 -23.89
N ALA A 448 26.26 33.96 -23.32
CA ALA A 448 26.63 34.90 -22.27
C ALA A 448 28.15 35.15 -22.34
N SER A 449 28.60 35.65 -23.49
CA SER A 449 29.84 36.41 -23.61
C SER A 449 29.75 37.22 -24.91
N GLY A 450 29.84 38.54 -24.76
CA GLY A 450 29.58 39.54 -25.80
C GLY A 450 28.92 40.75 -25.17
#